data_AF-A0ABF7Q5Q3-F1
#
_entry.id   AF-A0ABF7Q5Q3-F1
#
_cell.length_a   1.000
_cell.length_b   1.000
_cell.length_c   1.000
_cell.angle_alpha   90.00
_cell.angle_beta   90.00
_cell.angle_gamma   90.00
#
_symmetry.space_group_name_H-M   'P 1'
#
loop_
_entity.id
_entity.type
_entity.pdbx_description
1 polymer ?
#
loop_
_entity_poly.entity_id
_entity_poly.type
_entity_poly.pdbx_seq_one_letter_code
_entity_poly.pdbx_strand_id
1 'polypeptide(L)'
;MLVTKSSESGPQITAEEAARLQQARDRMIARHRLIEGIIRNNEMQLRNESARGGAEIELECARRDVARSDSGRAVQDELARVTERLSQLRDEHTRLVAEREWLNHALLEFDSSPTEDDHKRTGHA
;
A
#
# COMPACT_ATOMS: atom_id res chain seq x y z
N MET A 1 -50.18 35.69 -21.90
CA MET A 1 -50.22 35.30 -20.46
C MET A 1 -48.93 34.55 -20.15
N LEU A 2 -48.32 34.84 -19.00
CA LEU A 2 -46.89 34.71 -18.69
C LEU A 2 -46.25 33.33 -18.97
N VAL A 3 -45.08 33.38 -19.62
CA VAL A 3 -44.06 32.34 -19.57
C VAL A 3 -43.27 32.52 -18.26
N THR A 4 -43.48 31.68 -17.26
CA THR A 4 -42.60 31.59 -16.09
C THR A 4 -41.48 30.60 -16.41
N LYS A 5 -40.35 31.09 -16.93
CA LYS A 5 -39.12 30.29 -17.01
C LYS A 5 -38.55 30.14 -15.60
N SER A 6 -38.54 28.90 -15.13
CA SER A 6 -37.75 28.39 -14.02
C SER A 6 -36.31 28.90 -14.15
N SER A 7 -35.90 29.78 -13.24
CA SER A 7 -34.49 30.11 -13.05
C SER A 7 -33.99 29.33 -11.84
N GLU A 8 -33.60 28.08 -12.09
CA GLU A 8 -32.68 27.34 -11.23
C GLU A 8 -31.31 28.01 -11.33
N SER A 9 -31.13 29.15 -10.67
CA SER A 9 -29.79 29.66 -10.42
C SER A 9 -29.32 29.01 -9.12
N GLY A 10 -28.67 27.86 -9.25
CA GLY A 10 -27.87 27.30 -8.16
C GLY A 10 -26.84 28.32 -7.67
N PRO A 11 -26.29 28.15 -6.46
CA PRO A 11 -25.33 29.09 -5.89
C PRO A 11 -24.16 29.32 -6.86
N GLN A 12 -23.92 30.59 -7.22
CA GLN A 12 -22.82 30.97 -8.11
C GLN A 12 -21.50 30.90 -7.35
N ILE A 13 -20.69 29.89 -7.69
CA ILE A 13 -19.35 29.70 -7.14
C ILE A 13 -18.38 30.64 -7.87
N THR A 14 -17.54 31.36 -7.12
CA THR A 14 -16.50 32.23 -7.74
C THR A 14 -15.39 31.39 -8.36
N ALA A 15 -14.64 31.95 -9.31
CA ALA A 15 -13.49 31.25 -9.92
C ALA A 15 -12.44 30.83 -8.87
N GLU A 16 -12.25 31.64 -7.83
CA GLU A 16 -11.36 31.35 -6.70
C GLU A 16 -11.86 30.20 -5.84
N GLU A 17 -13.17 30.14 -5.58
CA GLU A 17 -13.78 29.03 -4.84
C GLU A 17 -13.73 27.73 -5.66
N ALA A 18 -13.96 27.80 -6.98
CA ALA A 18 -13.82 26.66 -7.87
C ALA A 18 -12.37 26.13 -7.91
N ALA A 19 -11.37 27.02 -7.94
CA ALA A 19 -9.96 26.64 -7.88
C ALA A 19 -9.59 25.96 -6.56
N ARG A 20 -10.08 26.48 -5.42
CA ARG A 20 -9.87 25.87 -4.09
C ARG A 20 -10.50 24.48 -3.99
N LEU A 21 -11.73 24.31 -4.49
CA LEU A 21 -12.41 23.01 -4.52
C LEU A 21 -11.65 22.00 -5.39
N GLN A 22 -11.15 22.43 -6.54
CA GLN A 22 -10.35 21.57 -7.43
C GLN A 22 -9.04 21.14 -6.75
N GLN A 23 -8.32 22.07 -6.12
CA GLN A 23 -7.10 21.76 -5.37
C GLN A 23 -7.37 20.78 -4.21
N ALA A 24 -8.45 20.98 -3.45
CA ALA A 24 -8.84 20.08 -2.37
C ALA A 24 -9.16 18.68 -2.89
N ARG A 25 -9.87 18.58 -4.03
CA ARG A 25 -10.16 17.32 -4.70
C ARG A 25 -8.88 16.61 -5.15
N ASP A 26 -7.96 17.33 -5.77
CA ASP A 26 -6.71 16.76 -6.26
C ASP A 26 -5.82 16.27 -5.10
N ARG A 27 -5.80 17.02 -3.98
CA ARG A 27 -5.14 16.59 -2.75
C ARG A 27 -5.78 15.33 -2.17
N MET A 28 -7.10 15.25 -2.11
CA MET A 28 -7.81 14.04 -1.66
C MET A 28 -7.46 12.83 -2.53
N ILE A 29 -7.43 12.97 -3.86
CA ILE A 29 -7.09 11.89 -4.78
C ILE A 29 -5.63 11.44 -4.59
N ALA A 30 -4.71 12.38 -4.46
CA ALA A 30 -3.29 12.06 -4.22
C ALA A 30 -3.11 11.29 -2.90
N ARG A 31 -3.76 11.74 -1.82
CA ARG A 31 -3.77 11.04 -0.54
C ARG A 31 -4.35 9.64 -0.66
N HIS A 32 -5.47 9.51 -1.35
CA HIS A 32 -6.15 8.23 -1.55
C HIS A 32 -5.25 7.21 -2.27
N ARG A 33 -4.51 7.65 -3.29
CA ARG A 33 -3.56 6.78 -4.01
C ARG A 33 -2.44 6.24 -3.10
N LEU A 34 -1.93 7.05 -2.17
CA LEU A 34 -0.95 6.59 -1.19
C LEU A 34 -1.55 5.52 -0.27
N ILE A 35 -2.77 5.74 0.22
CA ILE A 35 -3.49 4.78 1.07
C ILE A 35 -3.75 3.46 0.32
N GLU A 36 -4.21 3.52 -0.93
CA GLU A 36 -4.37 2.31 -1.74
C GLU A 36 -3.04 1.57 -1.94
N GLY A 37 -1.94 2.30 -2.13
CA GLY A 37 -0.60 1.72 -2.19
C GLY A 37 -0.27 0.94 -0.92
N ILE A 38 -0.53 1.52 0.25
CA ILE A 38 -0.32 0.86 1.55
C ILE A 38 -1.19 -0.40 1.67
N ILE A 39 -2.47 -0.32 1.29
CA ILE A 39 -3.39 -1.46 1.35
C ILE A 39 -2.88 -2.61 0.47
N ARG A 40 -2.50 -2.33 -0.79
CA ARG A 40 -1.97 -3.33 -1.72
C ARG A 40 -0.67 -3.94 -1.20
N ASN A 41 0.24 -3.13 -0.67
CA ASN A 41 1.48 -3.63 -0.09
C ASN A 41 1.21 -4.52 1.14
N ASN A 42 0.31 -4.14 2.05
CA ASN A 42 -0.09 -4.96 3.18
C ASN A 42 -0.67 -6.31 2.74
N GLU A 43 -1.50 -6.32 1.69
CA GLU A 43 -2.02 -7.57 1.11
C GLU A 43 -0.90 -8.47 0.59
N MET A 44 0.08 -7.90 -0.12
CA MET A 44 1.24 -8.65 -0.59
C MET A 44 2.08 -9.19 0.57
N GLN A 45 2.25 -8.42 1.65
CA GLN A 45 2.97 -8.89 2.85
C GLN A 45 2.26 -10.09 3.50
N LEU A 46 0.94 -10.05 3.65
CA LEU A 46 0.17 -11.17 4.23
C LEU A 46 0.28 -12.45 3.38
N ARG A 47 0.23 -12.30 2.04
CA ARG A 47 0.42 -13.42 1.12
C ARG A 47 1.84 -13.97 1.21
N ASN A 48 2.85 -13.11 1.29
CA ASN A 48 4.25 -13.49 1.44
C ASN A 48 4.48 -14.21 2.78
N GLU A 49 3.94 -13.71 3.88
CA GLU A 49 4.01 -14.33 5.21
C GLU A 49 3.42 -15.75 5.19
N SER A 50 2.23 -15.89 4.61
CA SER A 50 1.58 -17.20 4.46
C SER A 50 2.44 -18.17 3.62
N ALA A 51 3.00 -17.68 2.50
CA ALA A 51 3.86 -18.49 1.63
C ALA A 51 5.18 -18.88 2.32
N ARG A 52 5.77 -17.98 3.12
CA ARG A 52 6.97 -18.26 3.93
C ARG A 52 6.70 -19.32 4.98
N GLY A 53 5.60 -19.21 5.72
CA GLY A 53 5.23 -20.21 6.72
C GLY A 53 5.09 -21.60 6.10
N GLY A 54 4.47 -21.70 4.92
CA GLY A 54 4.43 -22.96 4.16
C GLY A 54 5.81 -23.47 3.75
N ALA A 55 6.65 -22.61 3.18
CA ALA A 55 8.01 -22.96 2.76
C ALA A 55 8.92 -23.38 3.94
N GLU A 56 8.74 -22.79 5.13
CA GLU A 56 9.46 -23.18 6.35
C GLU A 56 9.07 -24.60 6.80
N ILE A 57 7.79 -24.96 6.73
CA ILE A 57 7.32 -26.33 7.01
C ILE A 57 7.88 -27.32 5.99
N GLU A 58 7.82 -26.98 4.70
CA GLU A 58 8.40 -27.79 3.62
C GLU A 58 9.91 -27.99 3.83
N LEU A 59 10.63 -26.95 4.27
CA LEU A 59 12.06 -27.00 4.52
C LEU A 59 12.40 -27.97 5.65
N GLU A 60 11.67 -27.92 6.76
CA GLU A 60 11.87 -28.86 7.87
C GLU A 60 11.57 -30.30 7.47
N CYS A 61 10.54 -30.53 6.63
CA CYS A 61 10.27 -31.84 6.05
C CYS A 61 11.44 -32.32 5.17
N ALA A 62 11.91 -31.47 4.26
CA ALA A 62 13.02 -31.80 3.36
C ALA A 62 14.31 -32.08 4.13
N ARG A 63 14.62 -31.29 5.16
CA ARG A 63 15.77 -31.50 6.06
C ARG A 63 15.70 -32.86 6.75
N ARG A 64 14.53 -33.21 7.30
CA ARG A 64 14.30 -34.52 7.92
C ARG A 64 14.50 -35.67 6.93
N ASP A 65 14.01 -35.52 5.72
CA ASP A 65 14.07 -36.58 4.71
C ASP A 65 15.51 -36.75 4.16
N VAL A 66 16.29 -35.66 4.06
CA VAL A 66 17.74 -35.73 3.77
C VAL A 66 18.52 -36.43 4.89
N ALA A 67 18.15 -36.23 6.15
CA ALA A 67 18.82 -36.84 7.29
C ALA A 67 18.65 -38.37 7.38
N ARG A 68 17.82 -38.98 6.53
CA ARG A 68 17.66 -40.44 6.46
C ARG A 68 18.84 -41.06 5.71
N SER A 69 19.30 -42.21 6.17
CA SER A 69 20.53 -42.89 5.72
C SER A 69 20.61 -43.22 4.22
N ASP A 70 19.48 -43.24 3.52
CA ASP A 70 19.36 -43.56 2.09
C ASP A 70 18.81 -42.39 1.25
N SER A 71 19.04 -41.14 1.66
CA SER A 71 18.51 -39.98 0.93
C SER A 71 19.16 -39.83 -0.45
N GLY A 72 18.39 -40.17 -1.48
CA GLY A 72 18.82 -40.07 -2.88
C GLY A 72 18.86 -38.63 -3.40
N ARG A 73 19.46 -38.45 -4.59
CA ARG A 73 19.62 -37.14 -5.25
C ARG A 73 18.32 -36.33 -5.36
N ALA A 74 17.18 -36.99 -5.59
CA ALA A 74 15.88 -36.32 -5.65
C ALA A 74 15.50 -35.57 -4.36
N VAL A 75 15.88 -36.11 -3.19
CA VAL A 75 15.61 -35.50 -1.88
C VAL A 75 16.53 -34.29 -1.66
N GLN A 76 17.79 -34.38 -2.10
CA GLN A 76 18.73 -33.25 -2.09
C GLN A 76 18.27 -32.13 -3.02
N ASP A 77 17.79 -32.47 -4.22
CA ASP A 77 17.27 -31.50 -5.16
C ASP A 77 16.01 -30.79 -4.63
N GLU A 78 15.15 -31.50 -3.88
CA GLU A 78 13.99 -30.90 -3.21
C GLU A 78 14.41 -29.94 -2.10
N LEU A 79 15.37 -30.34 -1.25
CA LEU A 79 15.92 -29.45 -0.21
C LEU A 79 16.48 -28.16 -0.83
N ALA A 80 17.21 -28.28 -1.94
CA ALA A 80 17.76 -27.13 -2.65
C ALA A 80 16.64 -26.22 -3.21
N ARG A 81 15.61 -26.79 -3.84
CA ARG A 81 14.46 -26.04 -4.37
C ARG A 81 13.72 -25.26 -3.28
N VAL A 82 13.40 -25.91 -2.16
CA VAL A 82 12.67 -25.28 -1.06
C VAL A 82 13.53 -24.20 -0.38
N THR A 83 14.82 -24.44 -0.23
CA THR A 83 15.77 -23.46 0.31
C THR A 83 15.82 -22.20 -0.56
N GLU A 84 15.95 -22.37 -1.88
CA GLU A 84 15.97 -21.26 -2.85
C GLU A 84 14.65 -20.48 -2.81
N ARG A 85 13.52 -21.18 -2.84
CA ARG A 85 12.19 -20.57 -2.72
C ARG A 85 12.04 -19.75 -1.44
N LEU A 86 12.50 -20.27 -0.30
CA LEU A 86 12.45 -19.54 0.97
C LEU A 86 13.35 -18.30 0.95
N SER A 87 14.51 -18.36 0.28
CA SER A 87 15.37 -17.20 0.09
C SER A 87 14.65 -16.10 -0.69
N GLN A 88 14.06 -16.44 -1.84
CA GLN A 88 13.31 -15.49 -2.67
C GLN A 88 12.14 -14.85 -1.91
N LEU A 89 11.44 -15.63 -1.08
CA LEU A 89 10.36 -15.11 -0.25
C LEU A 89 10.84 -14.13 0.84
N ARG A 90 12.05 -14.33 1.38
CA ARG A 90 12.67 -13.41 2.35
C ARG A 90 13.15 -12.12 1.69
N ASP A 91 13.71 -12.22 0.49
CA ASP A 91 14.09 -11.05 -0.30
C ASP A 91 12.87 -10.21 -0.66
N GLU A 92 11.79 -10.89 -1.08
CA GLU A 92 10.51 -10.24 -1.36
C GLU A 92 9.93 -9.57 -0.11
N HIS A 93 9.98 -10.24 1.05
CA HIS A 93 9.53 -9.64 2.30
C HIS A 93 10.30 -8.35 2.61
N THR A 94 11.62 -8.37 2.46
CA THR A 94 12.48 -7.20 2.70
C THR A 94 12.09 -6.05 1.78
N ARG A 95 11.86 -6.33 0.49
CA ARG A 95 11.39 -5.33 -0.48
C ARG A 95 10.04 -4.74 -0.08
N LEU A 96 9.08 -5.58 0.32
CA LEU A 96 7.75 -5.14 0.71
C LEU A 96 7.77 -4.28 1.99
N VAL A 97 8.62 -4.60 2.96
CA VAL A 97 8.81 -3.79 4.17
C VAL A 97 9.37 -2.41 3.82
N ALA A 98 10.42 -2.35 3.00
CA ALA A 98 11.00 -1.08 2.55
C ALA A 98 9.98 -0.22 1.78
N GLU A 99 9.18 -0.83 0.90
CA GLU A 99 8.11 -0.13 0.18
C GLU A 99 7.03 0.40 1.14
N ARG A 100 6.64 -0.38 2.16
CA ARG A 100 5.68 0.07 3.18
C ARG A 100 6.20 1.26 3.97
N GLU A 101 7.47 1.23 4.38
CA GLU A 101 8.11 2.33 5.09
C GLU A 101 8.12 3.60 4.24
N TRP A 102 8.50 3.46 2.96
CA TRP A 102 8.46 4.57 2.01
C TRP A 102 7.04 5.14 1.83
N LEU A 103 6.02 4.29 1.65
CA LEU A 103 4.63 4.71 1.50
C LEU A 103 4.10 5.43 2.75
N ASN A 104 4.42 4.93 3.94
CA ASN A 104 4.04 5.56 5.20
C ASN A 104 4.73 6.91 5.37
N HIS A 105 6.01 7.01 5.02
CA HIS A 105 6.74 8.27 5.06
C HIS A 105 6.13 9.28 4.08
N ALA A 106 5.88 8.88 2.83
CA ALA A 106 5.25 9.72 1.82
C ALA A 106 3.86 10.20 2.26
N LEU A 107 3.05 9.36 2.91
CA LEU A 107 1.76 9.76 3.45
C LEU A 107 1.90 10.76 4.59
N LEU A 108 2.86 10.57 5.49
CA LEU A 108 3.13 11.50 6.60
C LEU A 108 3.59 12.87 6.09
N GLU A 109 4.53 12.90 5.13
CA GLU A 109 4.98 14.13 4.48
C GLU A 109 3.82 14.84 3.75
N PHE A 110 2.98 14.07 3.07
CA PHE A 110 1.80 14.58 2.39
C PHE A 110 0.81 15.22 3.38
N ASP A 111 0.51 14.55 4.48
CA ASP A 111 -0.44 15.03 5.49
C ASP A 111 0.11 16.22 6.30
N SER A 112 1.44 16.33 6.47
CA SER A 112 2.09 17.46 7.18
C SER A 112 2.37 18.69 6.33
N SER A 113 2.22 18.59 4.99
CA SER A 113 2.41 19.71 4.08
C SER A 113 1.29 20.75 4.26
N PRO A 114 1.60 22.03 4.60
CA PRO A 114 0.60 23.06 4.85
C PRO A 114 -0.39 23.22 3.70
N THR A 115 -1.66 23.44 4.01
CA THR A 115 -2.66 23.89 3.03
C THR A 115 -2.92 25.39 3.19
N GLU A 116 -3.29 26.08 2.11
CA GLU A 116 -3.56 27.54 2.15
C GLU A 116 -4.67 27.92 3.17
N ASP A 117 -5.52 26.98 3.57
CA ASP A 117 -6.55 27.18 4.58
C ASP A 117 -6.06 26.97 6.04
N ASP A 118 -4.89 26.38 6.28
CA ASP A 118 -4.34 26.20 7.64
C ASP A 118 -3.95 27.54 8.29
N HIS A 119 -3.63 28.55 7.48
CA HIS A 119 -3.32 29.90 7.97
C HIS A 119 -4.55 30.69 8.44
N LYS A 120 -5.77 30.25 8.13
CA LYS A 120 -7.00 30.94 8.58
C LYS A 120 -7.54 30.40 9.91
N ARG A 121 -7.07 29.25 10.38
CA ARG A 121 -7.58 28.59 11.60
C ARG A 121 -6.90 29.04 12.90
N THR A 122 -5.85 29.85 12.83
CA THR A 122 -5.10 30.36 14.01
C THR A 122 -5.62 31.71 14.54
N GLY A 123 -6.72 32.24 14.00
CA GLY A 123 -7.27 33.56 14.33
C GLY A 123 -8.36 33.60 15.39
N HIS A 124 -8.38 32.69 16.37
CA HIS A 124 -9.22 32.85 17.56
C HIS A 124 -8.47 32.39 18.82
N ALA A 125 -7.89 33.38 19.52
CA ALA A 125 -7.51 33.33 20.92
C ALA A 125 -8.46 34.24 21.71
#